data_AF-A0A1B8ZHM2-F1
#
_entry.id   AF-A0A1B8ZHM2-F1
#
_cell.length_a   1.000
_cell.length_b   1.000
_cell.length_c   1.000
_cell.angle_alpha   90.00
_cell.angle_beta   90.00
_cell.angle_gamma   90.00
#
_symmetry.space_group_name_H-M   'P 1'
#
loop_
_entity.id
_entity.type
_entity.pdbx_description
1 polymer ?
#
loop_
_entity_poly.entity_id
_entity_poly.type
_entity_poly.pdbx_seq_one_letter_code
_entity_poly.pdbx_strand_id
1 'polypeptide(L)'
;MGLHERRQREKESIRASILQAAFTLAKSEGWASLSMRKIADAIEYSAPVVYDYFENKEAILFEISLDGFHKLHIELLKAQQKHSTPEEQLLAIVDAYWNFAFNNKEYYQLMFGLGMQCCGKGQMKKEFSSFQELIYECTYNIIEKNGSNTDNACHMSHALFSAVHGMISIMMMRTGDIPSTMNKSTLDETVSSFIKSL
;
A
#
# COMPACT_ATOMS: atom_id res chain seq x y z
N MET A 1 -17.87 -24.99 -21.74
CA MET A 1 -16.92 -24.77 -20.62
C MET A 1 -16.26 -26.10 -20.31
N GLY A 2 -14.94 -26.18 -20.51
CA GLY A 2 -14.19 -27.43 -20.36
C GLY A 2 -13.89 -27.77 -18.90
N LEU A 3 -13.63 -29.05 -18.61
CA LEU A 3 -13.24 -29.52 -17.27
C LEU A 3 -12.01 -28.77 -16.71
N HIS A 4 -11.07 -28.37 -17.58
CA HIS A 4 -9.90 -27.58 -17.21
C HIS A 4 -10.25 -26.17 -16.72
N GLU A 5 -11.17 -25.47 -17.39
CA GLU A 5 -11.60 -24.13 -16.98
C GLU A 5 -12.34 -24.16 -15.64
N ARG A 6 -13.16 -25.19 -15.41
CA ARG A 6 -13.87 -25.35 -14.13
C ARG A 6 -12.88 -25.56 -12.98
N ARG A 7 -11.90 -26.46 -13.16
CA ARG A 7 -10.88 -26.75 -12.14
C ARG A 7 -9.99 -25.54 -11.84
N GLN A 8 -9.65 -24.75 -12.86
CA GLN A 8 -8.88 -23.51 -12.68
C GLN A 8 -9.67 -22.46 -11.89
N ARG A 9 -10.96 -22.25 -12.21
CA ARG A 9 -11.82 -21.33 -11.46
C ARG A 9 -12.01 -21.75 -10.01
N GLU A 10 -12.19 -23.05 -9.76
CA GLU A 10 -12.27 -23.58 -8.39
C GLU A 10 -10.98 -23.31 -7.61
N LYS A 11 -9.82 -23.53 -8.25
CA LYS A 11 -8.51 -23.23 -7.65
C LYS A 11 -8.37 -21.74 -7.30
N GLU A 12 -8.73 -20.86 -8.22
CA GLU A 12 -8.71 -19.40 -8.00
C GLU A 12 -9.67 -18.97 -6.90
N SER A 13 -10.87 -19.56 -6.85
CA SER A 13 -11.87 -19.28 -5.82
C SER A 13 -11.38 -19.66 -4.43
N ILE A 14 -10.78 -20.85 -4.26
CA ILE A 14 -10.26 -21.28 -2.96
C ILE A 14 -9.10 -20.39 -2.52
N ARG A 15 -8.21 -20.05 -3.46
CA ARG A 15 -7.11 -19.13 -3.20
C ARG A 15 -7.60 -17.76 -2.75
N ALA A 16 -8.65 -17.23 -3.37
CA ALA A 16 -9.28 -15.97 -2.95
C ALA A 16 -9.92 -16.09 -1.55
N SER A 17 -10.59 -17.21 -1.24
CA SER A 17 -11.15 -17.44 0.09
C SER A 17 -10.09 -17.48 1.18
N ILE A 18 -8.92 -18.10 0.91
CA ILE A 18 -7.77 -18.12 1.84
C ILE A 18 -7.29 -16.70 2.14
N LEU A 19 -7.07 -15.88 1.10
CA LEU A 19 -6.63 -14.49 1.25
C LEU A 19 -7.65 -13.65 2.02
N GLN A 20 -8.94 -13.79 1.69
CA GLN A 20 -10.02 -13.06 2.35
C GLN A 20 -10.16 -13.44 3.83
N ALA A 21 -10.07 -14.74 4.15
CA ALA A 21 -10.12 -15.21 5.53
C ALA A 21 -8.92 -14.71 6.34
N ALA A 22 -7.71 -14.79 5.77
CA ALA A 22 -6.50 -14.27 6.40
C ALA A 22 -6.60 -12.76 6.67
N PHE A 23 -7.09 -11.97 5.72
CA PHE A 23 -7.28 -10.53 5.91
C PHE A 23 -8.36 -10.22 6.96
N THR A 24 -9.45 -10.99 6.98
CA THR A 24 -10.53 -10.82 7.97
C THR A 24 -10.06 -11.13 9.39
N LEU A 25 -9.32 -12.23 9.56
CA LEU A 25 -8.68 -12.59 10.83
C LEU A 25 -7.65 -11.55 11.28
N ALA A 26 -6.88 -10.98 10.35
CA ALA A 26 -5.95 -9.90 10.68
C ALA A 26 -6.66 -8.64 11.18
N LYS A 27 -7.83 -8.31 10.61
CA LYS A 27 -8.67 -7.19 11.08
C LYS A 27 -9.21 -7.41 12.50
N SER A 28 -9.60 -8.63 12.84
CA SER A 28 -10.19 -8.92 14.16
C SER A 28 -9.17 -9.19 15.25
N GLU A 29 -8.07 -9.88 14.93
CA GLU A 29 -7.12 -10.43 15.91
C GLU A 29 -5.67 -9.92 15.72
N GLY A 30 -5.42 -9.14 14.66
CA GLY A 30 -4.10 -8.61 14.32
C GLY A 30 -3.22 -9.62 13.56
N TRP A 31 -2.31 -9.11 12.74
CA TRP A 31 -1.40 -9.91 11.89
C TRP A 31 -0.57 -10.96 12.64
N ALA A 32 -0.16 -10.65 13.88
CA ALA A 32 0.66 -11.55 14.69
C ALA A 32 -0.09 -12.84 15.10
N SER A 33 -1.42 -12.80 15.14
CA SER A 33 -2.25 -13.93 15.56
C SER A 33 -2.51 -14.96 14.46
N LEU A 34 -2.16 -14.64 13.21
CA LEU A 34 -2.42 -15.49 12.05
C LEU A 34 -1.56 -16.76 12.05
N SER A 35 -2.18 -17.88 11.68
CA SER A 35 -1.52 -19.14 11.40
C SER A 35 -2.23 -19.87 10.27
N MET A 36 -1.52 -20.78 9.58
CA MET A 36 -2.09 -21.61 8.51
C MET A 36 -3.32 -22.38 8.99
N ARG A 37 -3.27 -22.89 10.24
CA ARG A 37 -4.39 -23.62 10.85
C ARG A 37 -5.62 -22.75 11.08
N LYS A 38 -5.45 -21.55 11.67
CA LYS A 38 -6.57 -20.62 11.87
C LYS A 38 -7.23 -20.22 10.55
N ILE A 39 -6.43 -20.00 9.50
CA ILE A 39 -6.96 -19.67 8.18
C ILE A 39 -7.78 -20.84 7.63
N ALA A 40 -7.26 -22.07 7.74
CA ALA A 40 -7.96 -23.27 7.31
C ALA A 40 -9.29 -23.46 8.06
N ASP A 41 -9.26 -23.33 9.39
CA ASP A 41 -10.45 -23.42 10.24
C ASP A 41 -11.50 -22.37 9.83
N ALA A 42 -11.08 -21.14 9.51
CA ALA A 42 -11.97 -20.05 9.10
C ALA A 42 -12.65 -20.25 7.73
N ILE A 43 -12.10 -21.12 6.88
CA ILE A 43 -12.71 -21.49 5.59
C ILE A 43 -13.31 -22.90 5.60
N GLU A 44 -13.37 -23.56 6.76
CA GLU A 44 -13.87 -24.94 6.94
C GLU A 44 -13.05 -26.00 6.16
N TYR A 45 -11.75 -25.76 5.96
CA TYR A 45 -10.82 -26.71 5.37
C TYR A 45 -9.77 -27.20 6.37
N SER A 46 -9.07 -28.28 6.02
CA SER A 46 -7.91 -28.74 6.79
C SER A 46 -6.66 -27.93 6.43
N ALA A 47 -5.72 -27.79 7.38
CA ALA A 47 -4.46 -27.09 7.14
C ALA A 47 -3.69 -27.59 5.90
N PRO A 48 -3.58 -28.92 5.61
CA PRO A 48 -2.96 -29.40 4.38
C PRO A 48 -3.55 -28.81 3.10
N VAL A 49 -4.86 -28.57 3.05
CA VAL A 49 -5.49 -27.96 1.88
C VAL A 49 -4.97 -26.54 1.67
N VAL A 50 -4.78 -25.74 2.73
CA VAL A 50 -4.21 -24.38 2.58
C VAL A 50 -2.77 -24.45 2.07
N TYR A 51 -1.99 -25.44 2.51
CA TYR A 51 -0.62 -25.67 2.03
C TYR A 51 -0.55 -26.04 0.54
N ASP A 52 -1.61 -26.62 -0.04
CA ASP A 52 -1.68 -26.88 -1.49
C ASP A 52 -1.73 -25.58 -2.33
N TYR A 53 -2.11 -24.44 -1.72
CA TYR A 53 -2.20 -23.14 -2.37
C TYR A 53 -1.07 -22.19 -1.97
N PHE A 54 -0.58 -22.28 -0.73
CA PHE A 54 0.43 -21.38 -0.18
C PHE A 54 1.46 -22.16 0.64
N GLU A 55 2.74 -21.99 0.31
CA GLU A 55 3.85 -22.68 0.99
C GLU A 55 3.90 -22.37 2.49
N ASN A 56 3.58 -21.13 2.87
CA ASN A 56 3.64 -20.65 4.25
C ASN A 56 2.76 -19.40 4.43
N LYS A 57 2.71 -18.92 5.68
CA LYS A 57 1.97 -17.70 6.04
C LYS A 57 2.53 -16.48 5.29
N GLU A 58 3.85 -16.42 5.11
CA GLU A 58 4.54 -15.30 4.48
C GLU A 58 4.15 -15.14 3.01
N ALA A 59 3.88 -16.24 2.30
CA ALA A 59 3.36 -16.22 0.93
C ALA A 59 1.93 -15.61 0.87
N ILE A 60 1.08 -15.92 1.84
CA ILE A 60 -0.26 -15.32 1.98
C ILE A 60 -0.13 -13.82 2.23
N LEU A 61 0.72 -13.43 3.19
CA LEU A 61 0.96 -12.04 3.54
C LEU A 61 1.53 -11.24 2.35
N PHE A 62 2.46 -11.81 1.61
CA PHE A 62 3.05 -11.19 0.42
C PHE A 62 1.98 -10.87 -0.63
N GLU A 63 1.06 -11.79 -0.89
CA GLU A 63 -0.02 -11.56 -1.85
C GLU A 63 -1.05 -10.55 -1.39
N ILE A 64 -1.41 -10.55 -0.10
CA ILE A 64 -2.27 -9.51 0.46
C ILE A 64 -1.60 -8.13 0.33
N SER A 65 -0.27 -8.05 0.52
CA SER A 65 0.45 -6.80 0.29
C SER A 65 0.44 -6.36 -1.15
N LEU A 66 0.60 -7.27 -2.12
CA LEU A 66 0.46 -6.93 -3.55
C LEU A 66 -0.92 -6.33 -3.84
N ASP A 67 -1.99 -6.92 -3.30
CA ASP A 67 -3.33 -6.37 -3.40
C ASP A 67 -3.42 -4.98 -2.74
N GLY A 68 -2.81 -4.80 -1.56
CA GLY A 68 -2.72 -3.50 -0.88
C GLY A 68 -2.04 -2.42 -1.73
N PHE A 69 -0.87 -2.72 -2.30
CA PHE A 69 -0.15 -1.81 -3.20
C PHE A 69 -0.93 -1.51 -4.49
N HIS A 70 -1.61 -2.51 -5.05
CA HIS A 70 -2.47 -2.33 -6.21
C HIS A 70 -3.65 -1.38 -5.91
N LYS A 71 -4.34 -1.59 -4.77
CA LYS A 71 -5.42 -0.70 -4.33
C LYS A 71 -4.92 0.72 -4.09
N LEU A 72 -3.78 0.86 -3.41
CA LEU A 72 -3.14 2.16 -3.20
C LEU A 72 -2.90 2.86 -4.52
N HIS A 73 -2.22 2.20 -5.48
CA HIS A 73 -1.93 2.77 -6.79
C HIS A 73 -3.20 3.24 -7.50
N ILE A 74 -4.27 2.44 -7.49
CA ILE A 74 -5.56 2.82 -8.10
C ILE A 74 -6.15 4.07 -7.43
N GLU A 75 -6.11 4.16 -6.10
CA GLU A 75 -6.62 5.32 -5.38
C GLU A 75 -5.81 6.59 -5.69
N LEU A 76 -4.48 6.48 -5.72
CA LEU A 76 -3.61 7.61 -6.05
C LEU A 76 -3.82 8.07 -7.50
N LEU A 77 -3.89 7.13 -8.45
CA LEU A 77 -4.14 7.42 -9.86
C LEU A 77 -5.48 8.12 -10.06
N LYS A 78 -6.54 7.65 -9.40
CA LYS A 78 -7.87 8.29 -9.44
C LYS A 78 -7.86 9.69 -8.84
N ALA A 79 -7.03 9.96 -7.83
CA ALA A 79 -6.89 11.28 -7.25
C ALA A 79 -6.12 12.22 -8.19
N GLN A 80 -4.98 11.76 -8.72
CA GLN A 80 -4.18 12.49 -9.71
C GLN A 80 -5.02 12.92 -10.92
N GLN A 81 -5.78 12.01 -11.52
CA GLN A 81 -6.54 12.26 -12.75
C GLN A 81 -7.67 13.30 -12.62
N LYS A 82 -8.00 13.74 -11.41
CA LYS A 82 -9.00 14.81 -11.18
C LYS A 82 -8.43 16.21 -11.38
N HIS A 83 -7.11 16.34 -11.51
CA HIS A 83 -6.42 17.61 -11.54
C HIS A 83 -5.54 17.74 -12.79
N SER A 84 -5.34 18.98 -13.24
CA SER A 84 -4.62 19.25 -14.49
C SER A 84 -3.20 19.75 -14.29
N THR A 85 -2.90 20.37 -13.15
CA THR A 85 -1.56 20.89 -12.86
C THR A 85 -0.74 19.87 -12.05
N PRO A 86 0.58 19.73 -12.29
CA PRO A 86 1.43 18.82 -11.51
C PRO A 86 1.39 19.07 -10.00
N GLU A 87 1.25 20.33 -9.57
CA GLU A 87 1.16 20.72 -8.16
C GLU A 87 -0.14 20.21 -7.50
N GLU A 88 -1.28 20.45 -8.14
CA GLU A 88 -2.58 19.95 -7.64
C GLU A 88 -2.64 18.43 -7.66
N GLN A 89 -2.06 17.81 -8.70
CA GLN A 89 -1.93 16.36 -8.80
C GLN A 89 -1.12 15.78 -7.64
N LEU A 90 0.03 16.38 -7.31
CA LEU A 90 0.88 15.90 -6.23
C LEU A 90 0.19 16.06 -4.86
N LEU A 91 -0.51 17.17 -4.63
CA LEU A 91 -1.35 17.37 -3.43
C LEU A 91 -2.42 16.27 -3.33
N ALA A 92 -3.17 16.02 -4.42
CA ALA A 92 -4.22 15.02 -4.43
C ALA A 92 -3.69 13.59 -4.21
N ILE A 93 -2.50 13.27 -4.74
CA ILE A 93 -1.81 12.00 -4.50
C ILE A 93 -1.47 11.86 -3.00
N VAL A 94 -0.92 12.89 -2.36
CA VAL A 94 -0.57 12.83 -0.93
C VAL A 94 -1.83 12.71 -0.06
N ASP A 95 -2.90 13.43 -0.40
CA ASP A 95 -4.19 13.30 0.28
C ASP A 95 -4.78 11.90 0.15
N ALA A 96 -4.72 11.30 -1.03
CA ALA A 96 -5.16 9.94 -1.24
C ALA A 96 -4.29 8.93 -0.48
N TYR A 97 -2.97 9.14 -0.41
CA TYR A 97 -2.06 8.30 0.36
C TYR A 97 -2.39 8.35 1.86
N TRP A 98 -2.63 9.54 2.40
CA TRP A 98 -3.12 9.73 3.77
C TRP A 98 -4.43 8.98 4.03
N ASN A 99 -5.44 9.23 3.18
CA ASN A 99 -6.75 8.61 3.34
C ASN A 99 -6.68 7.08 3.25
N PHE A 100 -5.89 6.55 2.31
CA PHE A 100 -5.66 5.12 2.20
C PHE A 100 -5.09 4.55 3.51
N ALA A 101 -4.06 5.19 4.07
CA ALA A 101 -3.41 4.72 5.27
C ALA A 101 -4.40 4.60 6.45
N PHE A 102 -5.22 5.62 6.69
CA PHE A 102 -6.13 5.63 7.84
C PHE A 102 -7.44 4.88 7.62
N ASN A 103 -7.91 4.73 6.37
CA ASN A 103 -9.11 3.94 6.04
C ASN A 103 -8.79 2.45 5.87
N ASN A 104 -7.55 2.11 5.53
CA ASN A 104 -7.08 0.75 5.26
C ASN A 104 -5.88 0.37 6.14
N LYS A 105 -6.00 0.61 7.46
CA LYS A 105 -4.89 0.47 8.42
C LYS A 105 -4.22 -0.90 8.36
N GLU A 106 -4.98 -1.98 8.22
CA GLU A 106 -4.41 -3.34 8.20
C GLU A 106 -3.59 -3.58 6.94
N TYR A 107 -4.04 -3.08 5.78
CA TYR A 107 -3.23 -3.08 4.56
C TYR A 107 -1.96 -2.26 4.77
N TYR A 108 -2.08 -1.02 5.27
CA TYR A 108 -0.93 -0.15 5.47
C TYR A 108 0.13 -0.76 6.41
N GLN A 109 -0.32 -1.33 7.53
CA GLN A 109 0.54 -2.02 8.49
C GLN A 109 1.23 -3.24 7.88
N LEU A 110 0.55 -3.98 6.99
CA LEU A 110 1.15 -5.13 6.33
C LEU A 110 2.16 -4.71 5.25
N MET A 111 1.79 -3.72 4.43
CA MET A 111 2.60 -3.21 3.32
C MET A 111 3.91 -2.58 3.78
N PHE A 112 3.89 -1.87 4.91
CA PHE A 112 5.03 -1.08 5.41
C PHE A 112 5.54 -1.52 6.80
N GLY A 113 5.01 -2.62 7.36
CA GLY A 113 5.40 -3.12 8.68
C GLY A 113 6.81 -3.73 8.72
N LEU A 114 7.42 -3.69 9.91
CA LEU A 114 8.71 -4.31 10.22
C LEU A 114 8.63 -5.83 10.04
N GLY A 115 8.98 -6.33 8.85
CA GLY A 115 9.00 -7.76 8.57
C GLY A 115 8.61 -8.12 7.14
N MET A 116 8.10 -7.18 6.33
CA MET A 116 7.95 -7.44 4.91
C MET A 116 9.33 -7.46 4.26
N GLN A 117 9.77 -8.65 3.83
CA GLN A 117 10.88 -8.78 2.91
C GLN A 117 10.42 -8.19 1.57
N CYS A 118 10.67 -6.90 1.34
CA CYS A 118 10.50 -6.27 0.02
C CYS A 118 11.26 -7.03 -1.09
N CYS A 119 12.16 -7.93 -0.70
CA CYS A 119 13.02 -8.70 -1.59
C CYS A 119 12.96 -10.19 -1.26
N GLY A 120 11.84 -10.86 -1.59
CA GLY A 120 11.92 -12.28 -1.93
C GLY A 120 12.75 -12.42 -3.21
N LYS A 121 13.81 -13.24 -3.18
CA LYS A 121 14.78 -13.53 -4.27
C LYS A 121 14.40 -12.96 -5.65
N GLY A 122 14.81 -11.72 -5.92
CA GLY A 122 15.24 -11.29 -7.26
C GLY A 122 14.29 -10.52 -8.16
N GLN A 123 13.02 -10.27 -7.83
CA GLN A 123 12.16 -9.38 -8.66
C GLN A 123 11.18 -8.58 -7.78
N MET A 124 11.45 -7.28 -7.62
CA MET A 124 10.44 -6.32 -7.14
C MET A 124 9.27 -6.35 -8.12
N LYS A 125 8.11 -6.82 -7.66
CA LYS A 125 6.86 -6.77 -8.43
C LYS A 125 6.51 -5.30 -8.71
N LYS A 126 6.01 -5.00 -9.90
CA LYS A 126 5.71 -3.62 -10.34
C LYS A 126 4.76 -2.91 -9.38
N GLU A 127 3.85 -3.66 -8.76
CA GLU A 127 2.92 -3.19 -7.75
C GLU A 127 3.62 -2.47 -6.59
N PHE A 128 4.81 -2.93 -6.16
CA PHE A 128 5.58 -2.29 -5.09
C PHE A 128 6.15 -0.91 -5.48
N SER A 129 6.33 -0.62 -6.77
CA SER A 129 6.88 0.67 -7.25
C SER A 129 5.84 1.57 -7.92
N SER A 130 4.72 1.03 -8.39
CA SER A 130 3.76 1.75 -9.26
C SER A 130 3.20 3.03 -8.63
N PHE A 131 3.03 3.06 -7.31
CA PHE A 131 2.57 4.27 -6.62
C PHE A 131 3.69 5.32 -6.47
N GLN A 132 4.95 4.88 -6.37
CA GLN A 132 6.13 5.76 -6.31
C GLN A 132 6.37 6.44 -7.66
N GLU A 133 6.12 5.72 -8.76
CA GLU A 133 6.16 6.28 -10.12
C GLU A 133 5.22 7.49 -10.25
N LEU A 134 4.00 7.44 -9.71
CA LEU A 134 3.07 8.60 -9.73
C LEU A 134 3.63 9.83 -9.00
N ILE A 135 4.27 9.62 -7.84
CA ILE A 135 4.88 10.69 -7.05
C ILE A 135 6.09 11.27 -7.80
N TYR A 136 6.91 10.41 -8.40
CA TYR A 136 8.08 10.80 -9.18
C TYR A 136 7.68 11.65 -10.39
N GLU A 137 6.73 11.20 -11.20
CA GLU A 137 6.28 11.91 -12.41
C GLU A 137 5.74 13.30 -12.08
N CYS A 138 4.88 13.43 -11.05
CA CYS A 138 4.41 14.74 -10.63
C CYS A 138 5.54 15.64 -10.11
N THR A 139 6.48 15.08 -9.33
CA THR A 139 7.63 15.85 -8.83
C THR A 139 8.53 16.32 -9.97
N TYR A 140 8.82 15.44 -10.93
CA TYR A 140 9.61 15.76 -12.12
C TYR A 140 8.96 16.89 -12.93
N ASN A 141 7.66 16.78 -13.21
CA ASN A 141 6.92 17.78 -13.99
C ASN A 141 6.88 19.16 -13.31
N ILE A 142 6.85 19.22 -11.96
CA ILE A 142 6.95 20.50 -11.24
C ILE A 142 8.34 21.11 -11.40
N ILE A 143 9.40 20.31 -11.18
CA ILE A 143 10.79 20.77 -11.31
C ILE A 143 11.08 21.25 -12.73
N GLU A 144 10.65 20.49 -13.74
CA GLU A 144 10.80 20.85 -15.15
C GLU A 144 10.06 22.15 -15.48
N LYS A 145 8.79 22.27 -15.07
CA LYS A 145 7.96 23.47 -15.26
C LYS A 145 8.59 24.72 -14.62
N ASN A 146 9.25 24.57 -13.47
CA ASN A 146 9.91 25.66 -12.76
C ASN A 146 11.29 26.01 -13.34
N GLY A 147 11.81 25.24 -14.30
CA GLY A 147 13.15 25.41 -14.86
C GLY A 147 14.26 25.04 -13.87
N SER A 148 13.93 24.26 -12.83
CA SER A 148 14.85 23.73 -11.82
C SER A 148 15.63 22.52 -12.38
N ASN A 149 16.68 22.09 -11.67
CA ASN A 149 17.49 20.93 -12.09
C ASN A 149 16.71 19.61 -11.94
N THR A 150 16.31 19.00 -13.06
CA THR A 150 15.57 17.73 -13.12
C THR A 150 16.34 16.53 -12.58
N ASP A 151 17.67 16.59 -12.49
CA ASP A 151 18.49 15.51 -11.91
C ASP A 151 18.12 15.26 -10.43
N ASN A 152 17.54 16.26 -9.76
CA ASN A 152 17.10 16.15 -8.37
C ASN A 152 15.74 15.47 -8.20
N ALA A 153 14.96 15.22 -9.26
CA ALA A 153 13.58 14.73 -9.15
C ALA A 153 13.45 13.39 -8.40
N CYS A 154 14.39 12.47 -8.63
CA CYS A 154 14.44 11.19 -7.92
C CYS A 154 14.67 11.40 -6.41
N HIS A 155 15.63 12.27 -6.06
CA HIS A 155 15.90 12.59 -4.66
C HIS A 155 14.73 13.29 -3.98
N MET A 156 14.12 14.28 -4.64
CA MET A 156 13.01 15.06 -4.09
C MET A 156 11.75 14.21 -3.93
N SER A 157 11.40 13.37 -4.92
CA SER A 157 10.25 12.47 -4.80
C SER A 157 10.42 11.47 -3.65
N HIS A 158 11.64 10.94 -3.46
CA HIS A 158 11.96 10.08 -2.32
C HIS A 158 11.89 10.81 -0.99
N ALA A 159 12.37 12.06 -0.92
CA ALA A 159 12.32 12.89 0.28
C ALA A 159 10.86 13.19 0.68
N LEU A 160 10.01 13.55 -0.29
CA LEU A 160 8.58 13.76 -0.07
C LEU A 160 7.90 12.49 0.45
N PHE A 161 8.11 11.36 -0.23
CA PHE A 161 7.54 10.08 0.21
C PHE A 161 7.98 9.74 1.63
N SER A 162 9.27 9.89 1.95
CA SER A 162 9.81 9.60 3.28
C SER A 162 9.20 10.49 4.36
N ALA A 163 9.03 11.79 4.08
CA ALA A 163 8.41 12.72 5.02
C ALA A 163 6.93 12.37 5.27
N VAL A 164 6.15 12.16 4.20
CA VAL A 164 4.72 11.80 4.27
C VAL A 164 4.53 10.45 4.99
N HIS A 165 5.28 9.43 4.56
CA HIS A 165 5.24 8.10 5.16
C HIS A 165 5.64 8.15 6.64
N GLY A 166 6.72 8.86 6.98
CA GLY A 166 7.19 9.03 8.36
C GLY A 166 6.14 9.68 9.25
N MET A 167 5.49 10.75 8.78
CA MET A 167 4.40 11.41 9.51
C MET A 167 3.24 10.45 9.78
N ILE A 168 2.75 9.76 8.74
CA ILE A 168 1.66 8.79 8.89
C ILE A 168 2.03 7.66 9.85
N SER A 169 3.22 7.09 9.71
CA SER A 169 3.69 5.99 10.56
C SER A 169 3.82 6.42 12.02
N ILE A 170 4.37 7.62 12.29
CA ILE A 170 4.41 8.20 13.65
C ILE A 170 3.00 8.40 14.20
N MET A 171 2.07 8.91 13.40
CA MET A 171 0.69 9.14 13.82
C MET A 171 -0.07 7.84 14.08
N MET A 172 0.21 6.77 13.34
CA MET A 172 -0.37 5.45 13.60
C MET A 172 0.17 4.80 14.88
N MET A 173 1.42 5.08 15.25
CA MET A 173 1.99 4.62 16.52
C MET A 173 1.44 5.39 17.73
N ARG A 174 1.17 6.69 17.57
CA ARG A 174 0.71 7.56 18.64
C ARG A 174 -0.80 7.40 18.86
N THR A 175 -1.18 6.68 19.91
CA THR A 175 -2.59 6.57 20.32
C THR A 175 -2.87 7.54 21.47
N GLY A 176 -3.69 8.58 21.21
CA GLY A 176 -4.34 9.37 22.27
C GLY A 176 -3.74 10.75 22.61
N ASP A 177 -2.53 11.08 22.18
CA ASP A 177 -1.80 12.26 22.73
C ASP A 177 -1.88 13.55 21.89
N ILE A 178 -2.37 13.48 20.64
CA ILE A 178 -2.50 14.66 19.75
C ILE A 178 -3.86 14.62 19.04
N PRO A 179 -4.58 15.76 18.95
CA PRO A 179 -5.80 15.85 18.14
C PRO A 179 -5.53 15.45 16.68
N SER A 180 -6.38 14.58 16.12
CA SER A 180 -6.25 14.12 14.72
C SER A 180 -6.24 15.24 13.68
N THR A 181 -6.86 16.39 14.00
CA THR A 181 -6.89 17.59 13.16
C THR A 181 -5.53 18.26 13.03
N MET A 182 -4.75 18.34 14.11
CA MET A 182 -3.40 18.92 14.11
C MET A 182 -2.47 18.12 13.20
N ASN A 183 -2.67 16.80 13.14
CA ASN A 183 -1.85 15.90 12.36
C ASN A 183 -2.02 16.10 10.84
N LYS A 184 -3.26 16.26 10.35
CA LYS A 184 -3.51 16.49 8.92
C LYS A 184 -3.06 17.89 8.47
N SER A 185 -3.30 18.92 9.28
CA SER A 185 -2.84 20.28 8.94
C SER A 185 -1.31 20.37 8.83
N THR A 186 -0.58 19.70 9.74
CA THR A 186 0.89 19.64 9.67
C THR A 186 1.38 18.95 8.40
N LEU A 187 0.72 17.85 7.98
CA LEU A 187 1.04 17.22 6.69
C LEU A 187 0.82 18.21 5.54
N ASP A 188 -0.34 18.88 5.51
CA ASP A 188 -0.73 19.75 4.40
C ASP A 188 0.18 20.96 4.25
N GLU A 189 0.58 21.55 5.37
CA GLU A 189 1.57 22.63 5.40
C GLU A 189 2.94 22.14 4.94
N THR A 190 3.35 20.94 5.37
CA THR A 190 4.64 20.34 4.98
C THR A 190 4.68 20.09 3.48
N VAL A 191 3.63 19.48 2.91
CA VAL A 191 3.55 19.15 1.48
C VAL A 191 3.44 20.42 0.64
N SER A 192 2.63 21.39 1.07
CA SER A 192 2.52 22.68 0.39
C SER A 192 3.85 23.43 0.37
N SER A 193 4.62 23.38 1.46
CA SER A 193 5.96 23.98 1.54
C SER A 193 6.97 23.23 0.67
N PHE A 194 6.88 21.90 0.64
CA PHE A 194 7.72 21.06 -0.21
C PHE A 194 7.50 21.38 -1.69
N ILE A 195 6.24 21.44 -2.15
CA ILE A 195 5.90 21.77 -3.54
C ILE A 195 6.43 23.13 -3.95
N LYS A 196 6.36 24.14 -3.05
CA LYS A 196 6.92 25.47 -3.31
C LYS A 196 8.46 25.49 -3.40
N SER A 197 9.13 24.45 -2.89
CA SER A 197 10.59 24.34 -2.90
C SER A 197 11.16 23.55 -4.09
N LEU A 198 10.29 22.91 -4.89
CA LEU A 198 10.64 22.22 -6.14
C LEU A 198 10.87 23.24 -7.26
#